data_AF-A0AAT9HJG4-F1
#
_entry.id   AF-A0AAT9HJG4-F1
#
_cell.length_a   1.000
_cell.length_b   1.000
_cell.length_c   1.000
_cell.angle_alpha   90.00
_cell.angle_beta   90.00
_cell.angle_gamma   90.00
#
_symmetry.space_group_name_H-M   'P 1'
#
loop_
_entity.id
_entity.type
_entity.pdbx_description
1 polymer ?
#
loop_
_entity_poly.entity_id
_entity_poly.type
_entity_poly.pdbx_seq_one_letter_code
_entity_poly.pdbx_strand_id
1 'polypeptide(L)'
;MGWRDACTVVRRIAAADGSIGELLGRHYVLSWSARFFGTLERAARLEARAAREQWLWAGATGRFGPLTRGELPGPGLGPDLVLDGHRALPTAVDEADRLVLDAVRPGTHEPVVVVVDARHPRVGRDPSHDRLGQRLTGAGTVRFDGVPVDPADVLGPAGRDEDMTPPHAALAPHALGLMLTQVALGVAEGRWRRPGTSAVPHAPPGCRTTTPISCWPTGSWRSPCTPPRR
;
A
#
# COMPACT_ATOMS: atom_id res chain seq x y z
N MET A 1 10.05 -15.23 -12.55
CA MET A 1 9.83 -13.93 -13.23
C MET A 1 10.89 -12.95 -12.75
N GLY A 2 11.52 -12.19 -13.64
CA GLY A 2 12.53 -11.19 -13.24
C GLY A 2 11.89 -9.86 -12.79
N TRP A 3 12.64 -9.05 -12.03
CA TRP A 3 12.17 -7.73 -11.57
C TRP A 3 11.79 -6.78 -12.70
N ARG A 4 12.50 -6.82 -13.83
CA ARG A 4 12.17 -6.00 -15.02
C ARG A 4 10.82 -6.37 -15.61
N ASP A 5 10.52 -7.66 -15.68
CA ASP A 5 9.24 -8.15 -16.19
C ASP A 5 8.13 -7.72 -15.24
N ALA A 6 8.33 -7.90 -13.92
CA ALA A 6 7.37 -7.50 -12.90
C ALA A 6 7.07 -6.00 -12.97
N CYS A 7 8.10 -5.16 -13.11
CA CYS A 7 7.96 -3.71 -13.30
C CYS A 7 7.13 -3.39 -14.56
N THR A 8 7.38 -4.09 -15.66
CA THR A 8 6.66 -3.88 -16.93
C THR A 8 5.20 -4.27 -16.82
N VAL A 9 4.90 -5.41 -16.19
CA VAL A 9 3.53 -5.88 -15.95
C VAL A 9 2.77 -4.92 -15.05
N VAL A 10 3.37 -4.54 -13.91
CA VAL A 10 2.76 -3.58 -12.97
C VAL A 10 2.46 -2.25 -13.65
N ARG A 11 3.41 -1.69 -14.42
CA ARG A 11 3.20 -0.43 -15.15
C ARG A 11 2.05 -0.52 -16.15
N ARG A 12 1.99 -1.61 -16.92
CA ARG A 12 0.91 -1.83 -17.91
C ARG A 12 -0.46 -1.94 -17.25
N ILE A 13 -0.55 -2.66 -16.14
CA ILE A 13 -1.80 -2.81 -15.38
C ILE A 13 -2.18 -1.48 -14.72
N ALA A 14 -1.22 -0.78 -14.12
CA ALA A 14 -1.44 0.54 -13.51
C ALA A 14 -1.93 1.61 -14.50
N ALA A 15 -1.54 1.50 -15.78
CA ALA A 15 -2.03 2.37 -16.84
C ALA A 15 -3.52 2.13 -17.17
N ALA A 16 -4.03 0.92 -16.93
CA ALA A 16 -5.45 0.62 -17.03
C ALA A 16 -6.19 1.00 -15.73
N ASP A 17 -5.66 0.57 -14.58
CA ASP A 17 -6.18 0.84 -13.25
C ASP A 17 -5.06 0.93 -12.20
N GLY A 18 -4.90 2.11 -11.61
CA GLY A 18 -3.87 2.36 -10.60
C GLY A 18 -4.01 1.53 -9.32
N SER A 19 -5.25 1.19 -8.92
CA SER A 19 -5.55 0.39 -7.72
C SER A 19 -5.10 -1.05 -7.88
N ILE A 20 -5.43 -1.65 -9.03
CA ILE A 20 -5.00 -3.02 -9.32
C ILE A 20 -3.48 -3.06 -9.53
N GLY A 21 -2.90 -2.03 -10.16
CA GLY A 21 -1.45 -1.88 -10.28
C GLY A 21 -0.74 -1.83 -8.93
N GLU A 22 -1.26 -1.04 -7.97
CA GLU A 22 -0.70 -0.96 -6.61
C GLU A 22 -0.83 -2.29 -5.86
N LEU A 23 -2.01 -2.91 -5.88
CA LEU A 23 -2.25 -4.22 -5.26
C LEU A 23 -1.25 -5.25 -5.79
N LEU A 24 -1.08 -5.35 -7.11
CA LEU A 24 -0.16 -6.30 -7.72
C LEU A 24 1.31 -5.98 -7.39
N GLY A 25 1.70 -4.71 -7.44
CA GLY A 25 3.07 -4.29 -7.12
C GLY A 25 3.46 -4.65 -5.69
N ARG A 26 2.55 -4.44 -4.74
CA ARG A 26 2.75 -4.83 -3.33
C ARG A 26 2.79 -6.34 -3.18
N HIS A 27 1.86 -7.06 -3.81
CA HIS A 27 1.85 -8.52 -3.84
C HIS A 27 3.20 -9.11 -4.28
N TYR A 28 3.78 -8.62 -5.39
CA TYR A 28 5.07 -9.12 -5.86
C TYR A 28 6.20 -8.91 -4.85
N VAL A 29 6.27 -7.75 -4.21
CA VAL A 29 7.32 -7.47 -3.21
C VAL A 29 7.13 -8.32 -1.96
N LEU A 30 5.89 -8.45 -1.48
CA LEU A 30 5.56 -9.26 -0.30
C LEU A 30 5.78 -10.76 -0.53
N SER A 31 5.55 -11.25 -1.75
CA SER A 31 5.87 -12.63 -2.12
C SER A 31 7.38 -12.94 -2.03
N TRP A 32 8.23 -11.91 -2.09
CA TRP A 32 9.69 -12.00 -1.93
C TRP A 32 10.14 -11.80 -0.48
N SER A 33 9.24 -11.52 0.47
CA SER A 33 9.62 -11.26 1.87
C SER A 33 10.44 -12.38 2.51
N ALA A 34 10.17 -13.64 2.18
CA ALA A 34 10.97 -14.75 2.70
C ALA A 34 12.42 -14.76 2.19
N ARG A 35 12.68 -14.22 0.99
CA ARG A 35 14.06 -14.00 0.49
C ARG A 35 14.73 -12.78 1.11
N PHE A 36 13.94 -11.80 1.56
CA PHE A 36 14.49 -10.61 2.22
C PHE A 36 14.85 -10.87 3.67
N PHE A 37 14.03 -11.64 4.39
CA PHE A 37 14.14 -11.74 5.85
C PHE A 37 14.43 -13.16 6.35
N GLY A 38 14.30 -14.18 5.49
CA GLY A 38 14.48 -15.59 5.86
C GLY A 38 15.70 -16.24 5.21
N THR A 39 15.87 -17.54 5.47
CA THR A 39 16.89 -18.35 4.81
C THR A 39 16.43 -18.76 3.41
N LEU A 40 17.39 -19.03 2.50
CA LEU A 40 17.08 -19.48 1.13
C LEU A 40 16.19 -20.74 1.12
N GLU A 41 16.41 -21.65 2.05
CA GLU A 41 15.62 -22.87 2.19
C GLU A 41 14.17 -22.58 2.61
N ARG A 42 13.96 -21.69 3.59
CA ARG A 42 12.60 -21.27 4.00
C ARG A 42 11.90 -20.53 2.87
N ALA A 43 12.62 -19.65 2.17
CA ALA A 43 12.09 -18.94 1.01
C ALA A 43 11.62 -19.90 -0.07
N ALA A 44 12.44 -20.88 -0.46
CA ALA A 44 12.09 -21.86 -1.48
C ALA A 44 10.84 -22.68 -1.11
N ARG A 45 10.73 -23.11 0.16
CA ARG A 45 9.54 -23.84 0.64
C ARG A 45 8.28 -22.98 0.60
N LEU A 46 8.36 -21.75 1.07
CA LEU A 46 7.22 -20.83 1.13
C LEU A 46 6.77 -20.43 -0.27
N GLU A 47 7.70 -20.16 -1.18
CA GLU A 47 7.42 -19.84 -2.59
C GLU A 47 6.78 -21.01 -3.33
N ALA A 48 7.28 -22.22 -3.13
CA ALA A 48 6.68 -23.42 -3.73
C ALA A 48 5.24 -23.62 -3.23
N ARG A 49 4.99 -23.39 -1.93
CA ARG A 49 3.66 -23.46 -1.35
C ARG A 49 2.75 -22.36 -1.88
N ALA A 50 3.23 -21.12 -1.94
CA ALA A 50 2.49 -19.98 -2.46
C ALA A 50 2.11 -20.13 -3.93
N ALA A 51 3.01 -20.70 -4.75
CA ALA A 51 2.74 -21.00 -6.14
C ALA A 51 1.69 -22.12 -6.30
N ARG A 52 1.81 -23.20 -5.50
CA ARG A 52 0.86 -24.32 -5.52
C ARG A 52 -0.55 -23.91 -5.09
N GLU A 53 -0.64 -23.06 -4.07
CA GLU A 53 -1.91 -22.62 -3.49
C GLU A 53 -2.41 -21.27 -4.07
N GLN A 54 -1.67 -20.69 -5.02
CA GLN A 54 -1.98 -19.44 -5.72
C GLN A 54 -2.26 -18.26 -4.77
N TRP A 55 -1.46 -18.12 -3.72
CA TRP A 55 -1.70 -17.13 -2.68
C TRP A 55 -1.60 -15.69 -3.18
N LEU A 56 -2.53 -14.86 -2.73
CA LEU A 56 -2.44 -13.41 -2.71
C LEU A 56 -1.83 -12.93 -1.38
N TRP A 57 -0.62 -12.37 -1.48
CA TRP A 57 0.08 -11.72 -0.38
C TRP A 57 -0.42 -10.28 -0.12
N ALA A 58 -0.73 -9.98 1.14
CA ALA A 58 -0.89 -8.63 1.66
C ALA A 58 -0.02 -8.40 2.88
N GLY A 59 0.18 -7.15 3.29
CA GLY A 59 1.08 -6.87 4.39
C GLY A 59 1.67 -5.48 4.40
N ALA A 60 2.41 -5.23 5.46
CA ALA A 60 3.19 -4.02 5.66
C ALA A 60 4.42 -4.41 6.48
N THR A 61 5.60 -4.09 5.96
CA THR A 61 6.89 -4.31 6.63
C THR A 61 7.73 -3.04 6.57
N GLY A 62 8.67 -2.86 7.49
CA GLY A 62 9.68 -1.79 7.37
C GLY A 62 9.25 -0.39 7.80
N ARG A 63 8.18 -0.25 8.60
CA ARG A 63 7.92 1.01 9.33
C ARG A 63 8.85 1.08 10.55
N PHE A 64 10.12 1.35 10.32
CA PHE A 64 11.10 1.63 11.37
C PHE A 64 11.51 3.10 11.31
N GLY A 65 10.63 3.94 11.81
CA GLY A 65 10.89 5.33 12.20
C GLY A 65 10.17 5.61 13.52
N PRO A 66 10.37 6.78 14.17
CA PRO A 66 9.51 7.18 15.28
C PRO A 66 8.06 7.14 14.78
N LEU A 67 7.19 6.43 15.51
CA LEU A 67 5.76 6.40 15.19
C LEU A 67 5.30 7.84 14.99
N THR A 68 4.84 8.16 13.78
CA THR A 68 4.24 9.46 13.55
C THR A 68 3.03 9.55 14.47
N ARG A 69 2.78 10.71 15.08
CA ARG A 69 1.65 10.91 16.01
C ARG A 69 0.35 10.41 15.36
N GLY A 70 -0.27 9.38 15.96
CA GLY A 70 -1.49 8.74 15.43
C GLY A 70 -1.27 7.37 14.79
N GLU A 71 -0.03 6.90 14.68
CA GLU A 71 0.25 5.53 14.23
C GLU A 71 0.02 4.53 15.36
N LEU A 72 -0.72 3.47 15.04
CA LEU A 72 -1.00 2.39 15.96
C LEU A 72 0.27 1.53 16.13
N PRO A 73 0.59 1.11 17.37
CA PRO A 73 1.69 0.17 17.58
C PRO A 73 1.42 -1.12 16.78
N GLY A 74 2.45 -1.62 16.11
CA GLY A 74 2.37 -2.91 15.40
C GLY A 74 2.01 -4.05 16.35
N PRO A 75 1.54 -5.20 15.82
CA PRO A 75 1.12 -6.32 16.65
C PRO A 75 2.29 -6.86 17.48
N GLY A 76 2.00 -7.32 18.69
CA GLY A 76 2.96 -7.97 19.59
C GLY A 76 3.03 -9.47 19.32
N LEU A 77 4.24 -10.04 19.30
CA LEU A 77 4.45 -11.48 19.20
C LEU A 77 4.88 -12.04 20.56
N GLY A 78 3.93 -12.62 21.30
CA GLY A 78 4.12 -13.18 22.63
C GLY A 78 5.17 -14.32 22.71
N PRO A 79 5.56 -14.73 23.92
CA PRO A 79 6.55 -15.77 24.15
C PRO A 79 6.18 -17.13 23.52
N ASP A 80 4.89 -17.43 23.41
CA ASP A 80 4.35 -18.65 22.77
C ASP A 80 4.12 -18.47 21.26
N LEU A 81 4.75 -17.49 20.62
CA LEU A 81 4.54 -17.10 19.22
C LEU A 81 3.07 -16.76 18.91
N VAL A 82 2.42 -16.13 19.88
CA VAL A 82 1.03 -15.68 19.76
C VAL A 82 1.00 -14.22 19.35
N LEU A 83 0.42 -13.94 18.19
CA LEU A 83 0.30 -12.60 17.63
C LEU A 83 -0.98 -11.92 18.11
N ASP A 84 -0.84 -10.74 18.71
CA ASP A 84 -1.96 -9.95 19.20
C ASP A 84 -1.83 -8.47 18.82
N GLY A 85 -2.96 -7.81 18.58
CA GLY A 85 -3.01 -6.38 18.25
C GLY A 85 -3.60 -6.13 16.88
N HIS A 86 -3.08 -5.14 16.16
CA HIS A 86 -3.65 -4.77 14.87
C HIS A 86 -2.64 -4.05 13.98
N ARG A 87 -2.91 -4.04 12.68
CA ARG A 87 -2.07 -3.39 11.68
C ARG A 87 -2.91 -2.81 10.55
N ALA A 88 -2.63 -1.56 10.18
CA ALA A 88 -3.19 -0.96 8.98
C ALA A 88 -2.43 -1.47 7.75
N LEU A 89 -3.16 -1.98 6.76
CA LEU A 89 -2.63 -2.47 5.49
C LEU A 89 -3.11 -1.59 4.33
N PRO A 90 -2.22 -1.26 3.38
CA PRO A 90 -2.55 -0.42 2.24
C PRO A 90 -3.36 -1.16 1.16
N THR A 91 -3.37 -2.48 1.15
CA THR A 91 -3.95 -3.31 0.09
C THR A 91 -4.44 -4.66 0.62
N ALA A 92 -5.45 -5.22 -0.06
CA ALA A 92 -5.91 -6.61 -0.03
C ALA A 92 -6.21 -7.20 1.36
N VAL A 93 -6.83 -6.43 2.26
CA VAL A 93 -7.21 -6.90 3.60
C VAL A 93 -8.20 -8.07 3.54
N ASP A 94 -9.19 -8.00 2.64
CA ASP A 94 -10.24 -9.00 2.51
C ASP A 94 -9.84 -10.18 1.63
N GLU A 95 -9.07 -9.92 0.59
CA GLU A 95 -8.72 -10.90 -0.45
C GLU A 95 -7.47 -11.69 -0.13
N ALA A 96 -6.63 -11.24 0.81
CA ALA A 96 -5.36 -11.91 1.09
C ALA A 96 -5.55 -13.35 1.60
N ASP A 97 -4.68 -14.22 1.11
CA ASP A 97 -4.47 -15.57 1.65
C ASP A 97 -3.42 -15.54 2.77
N ARG A 98 -2.39 -14.71 2.63
CA ARG A 98 -1.28 -14.60 3.58
C ARG A 98 -0.94 -13.16 3.87
N LEU A 99 -0.68 -12.89 5.15
CA LEU A 99 -0.25 -11.59 5.64
C LEU A 99 1.23 -11.63 6.00
N VAL A 100 2.01 -10.64 5.55
CA VAL A 100 3.40 -10.43 5.99
C VAL A 100 3.48 -9.15 6.80
N LEU A 101 3.91 -9.24 8.05
CA LEU A 101 3.82 -8.15 9.01
C LEU A 101 5.09 -8.07 9.85
N ASP A 102 5.51 -6.86 10.19
CA ASP A 102 6.40 -6.62 11.33
C ASP A 102 5.60 -6.70 12.64
N ALA A 103 6.01 -7.61 13.52
CA ALA A 103 5.56 -7.72 14.88
C ALA A 103 6.67 -7.32 15.85
N VAL A 104 6.33 -6.94 17.08
CA VAL A 104 7.31 -6.56 18.11
C VAL A 104 7.35 -7.63 19.19
N ARG A 105 8.54 -8.12 19.53
CA ARG A 105 8.71 -9.04 20.67
C ARG A 105 8.56 -8.30 22.01
N PRO A 106 7.74 -8.81 22.95
CA PRO A 106 7.64 -8.29 24.30
C PRO A 106 9.01 -8.28 25.00
N GLY A 107 9.29 -7.22 25.75
CA GLY A 107 10.52 -7.09 26.54
C GLY A 107 11.72 -6.57 25.74
N THR A 108 12.01 -7.12 24.55
CA THR A 108 13.16 -6.68 23.75
C THR A 108 12.86 -5.51 22.82
N HIS A 109 11.57 -5.27 22.51
CA HIS A 109 11.13 -4.32 21.49
C HIS A 109 11.77 -4.56 20.11
N GLU A 110 12.30 -5.76 19.89
CA GLU A 110 12.91 -6.16 18.64
C GLU A 110 11.81 -6.46 17.62
N PRO A 111 11.82 -5.81 16.46
CA PRO A 111 10.88 -6.12 15.40
C PRO A 111 11.26 -7.42 14.68
N VAL A 112 10.27 -8.23 14.36
CA VAL A 112 10.41 -9.51 13.67
C VAL A 112 9.39 -9.59 12.54
N VAL A 113 9.78 -10.10 11.37
CA VAL A 113 8.85 -10.31 10.27
C VAL A 113 8.20 -11.69 10.40
N VAL A 114 6.87 -11.72 10.38
CA VAL A 114 6.07 -12.94 10.47
C VAL A 114 5.14 -13.08 9.28
N VAL A 115 4.85 -14.32 8.91
CA VAL A 115 3.81 -14.70 7.96
C VAL A 115 2.62 -15.26 8.74
N VAL A 116 1.41 -14.82 8.39
CA VAL A 116 0.18 -15.24 9.07
C VAL A 116 -0.86 -15.67 8.05
N ASP A 117 -1.61 -16.72 8.35
CA ASP A 117 -2.79 -17.07 7.57
C ASP A 117 -3.88 -16.02 7.76
N ALA A 118 -4.21 -15.29 6.69
CA ALA A 118 -5.22 -14.26 6.73
C ALA A 118 -6.62 -14.82 7.04
N ARG A 119 -6.89 -16.09 6.71
CA ARG A 119 -8.17 -16.77 6.92
C ARG A 119 -8.30 -17.44 8.29
N HIS A 120 -7.29 -17.30 9.14
CA HIS A 120 -7.37 -17.85 10.49
C HIS A 120 -8.57 -17.22 11.25
N PRO A 121 -9.41 -17.99 11.98
CA PRO A 121 -10.64 -17.47 12.61
C PRO A 121 -10.44 -16.31 13.60
N ARG A 122 -9.23 -16.22 14.17
CA ARG A 122 -8.80 -15.16 15.10
C ARG A 122 -8.18 -13.93 14.41
N VAL A 123 -8.26 -13.84 13.08
CA VAL A 123 -7.87 -12.68 12.29
C VAL A 123 -9.14 -11.91 11.91
N GLY A 124 -9.34 -10.76 12.54
CA GLY A 124 -10.39 -9.80 12.19
C GLY A 124 -9.94 -8.90 11.04
N ARG A 125 -10.89 -8.48 10.20
CA ARG A 125 -10.65 -7.60 9.06
C ARG A 125 -11.62 -6.43 9.10
N ASP A 126 -11.08 -5.23 8.88
CA ASP A 126 -11.83 -3.97 8.87
C ASP A 126 -11.45 -3.17 7.61
N PRO A 127 -12.12 -3.44 6.47
CA PRO A 127 -11.86 -2.76 5.21
C PRO A 127 -12.18 -1.26 5.26
N SER A 128 -11.26 -0.45 4.73
CA SER A 128 -11.37 1.00 4.63
C SER A 128 -11.96 1.41 3.28
N HIS A 129 -13.19 1.92 3.33
CA HIS A 129 -13.96 2.26 2.12
C HIS A 129 -13.86 3.74 1.72
N ASP A 130 -13.47 4.61 2.64
CA ASP A 130 -13.40 6.06 2.41
C ASP A 130 -11.98 6.48 2.01
N ARG A 131 -11.71 6.39 0.70
CA ARG A 131 -10.44 6.83 0.11
C ARG A 131 -10.71 7.71 -1.11
N LEU A 132 -9.99 8.83 -1.19
CA LEU A 132 -10.07 9.77 -2.33
C LEU A 132 -9.64 9.10 -3.66
N GLY A 133 -8.68 8.18 -3.60
CA GLY A 133 -8.17 7.41 -4.73
C GLY A 133 -7.70 6.02 -4.27
N GLN A 134 -7.24 5.19 -5.20
CA GLN A 134 -6.81 3.82 -4.90
C GLN A 134 -7.94 3.03 -4.20
N ARG A 135 -9.19 3.20 -4.66
CA ARG A 135 -10.39 2.70 -3.96
C ARG A 135 -10.57 1.18 -4.07
N LEU A 136 -9.98 0.58 -5.10
CA LEU A 136 -10.05 -0.86 -5.34
C LEU A 136 -8.81 -1.60 -4.80
N THR A 137 -7.96 -0.95 -4.01
CA THR A 137 -6.79 -1.62 -3.44
C THR A 137 -7.14 -2.59 -2.33
N GLY A 138 -8.33 -2.48 -1.72
CA GLY A 138 -8.71 -3.29 -0.55
C GLY A 138 -7.94 -2.90 0.71
N ALA A 139 -7.60 -1.61 0.89
CA ALA A 139 -6.95 -1.13 2.11
C ALA A 139 -7.84 -1.32 3.35
N GLY A 140 -7.25 -1.44 4.53
CA GLY A 140 -8.01 -1.58 5.76
C GLY A 140 -7.12 -1.86 6.97
N THR A 141 -7.73 -2.34 8.05
CA THR A 141 -7.03 -2.76 9.26
C THR A 141 -7.26 -4.24 9.50
N VAL A 142 -6.20 -4.98 9.80
CA VAL A 142 -6.29 -6.36 10.30
C VAL A 142 -6.10 -6.36 11.81
N ARG A 143 -6.89 -7.16 12.52
CA ARG A 143 -6.82 -7.36 13.97
C ARG A 143 -6.46 -8.80 14.26
N PHE A 144 -5.60 -9.02 15.24
CA PHE A 144 -5.15 -10.32 15.69
C PHE A 144 -5.59 -10.49 17.14
N ASP A 145 -6.34 -11.55 17.40
CA ASP A 145 -6.79 -11.94 18.75
C ASP A 145 -6.08 -13.23 19.16
N GLY A 146 -4.84 -13.08 19.62
CA GLY A 146 -3.98 -14.19 19.99
C GLY A 146 -3.74 -15.26 18.91
N VAL A 147 -3.48 -14.89 17.65
CA VAL A 147 -3.27 -15.83 16.54
C VAL A 147 -1.96 -16.61 16.73
N PRO A 148 -1.94 -17.95 16.65
CA PRO A 148 -0.71 -18.71 16.81
C PRO A 148 0.11 -18.62 15.51
N VAL A 149 1.40 -18.35 15.62
CA VAL A 149 2.33 -18.27 14.50
C VAL A 149 3.27 -19.48 14.56
N ASP A 150 3.38 -20.22 13.47
CA ASP A 150 4.32 -21.34 13.37
C ASP A 150 5.76 -20.79 13.42
N PRO A 151 6.68 -21.39 14.21
CA PRO A 151 8.10 -21.02 14.18
C PRO A 151 8.71 -20.97 12.77
N ALA A 152 8.22 -21.77 11.82
CA ALA A 152 8.65 -21.77 10.43
C ALA A 152 8.17 -20.54 9.63
N ASP A 153 7.08 -19.91 10.07
CA ASP A 153 6.50 -18.70 9.48
C ASP A 153 7.08 -17.41 10.09
N VAL A 154 7.99 -17.53 11.05
CA VAL A 154 8.83 -16.44 11.54
C VAL A 154 10.06 -16.33 10.64
N LEU A 155 10.09 -15.29 9.79
CA LEU A 155 11.12 -15.16 8.76
C LEU A 155 12.48 -14.78 9.38
N GLY A 156 12.49 -13.76 10.25
CA GLY A 156 13.71 -13.28 10.88
C GLY A 156 13.55 -11.89 11.48
N PRO A 157 14.60 -11.39 12.15
CA PRO A 157 14.62 -10.04 12.72
C PRO A 157 14.49 -9.00 11.60
N ALA A 158 13.67 -7.98 11.86
CA ALA A 158 13.50 -6.84 10.99
C ALA A 158 14.36 -5.69 11.53
N GLY A 159 15.67 -5.91 11.63
CA GLY A 159 16.56 -5.10 12.45
C GLY A 159 16.42 -3.59 12.27
N ARG A 160 16.51 -2.87 13.39
CA ARG A 160 16.71 -1.40 13.41
C ARG A 160 18.20 -1.02 13.35
N ASP A 161 19.06 -2.00 13.61
CA ASP A 161 20.50 -1.86 13.66
C ASP A 161 21.11 -2.40 12.36
N GLU A 162 21.95 -1.58 11.71
CA GLU A 162 22.62 -1.93 10.45
C GLU A 162 23.53 -3.16 10.63
N ASP A 163 24.04 -3.37 11.85
CA ASP A 163 24.94 -4.49 12.18
C ASP A 163 24.24 -5.85 12.32
N MET A 164 22.92 -5.87 12.51
CA MET A 164 22.13 -7.10 12.76
C MET A 164 21.19 -7.46 11.60
N THR A 165 21.08 -6.59 10.59
CA THR A 165 20.19 -6.78 9.44
C THR A 165 20.99 -7.35 8.28
N PRO A 166 20.63 -8.50 7.71
CA PRO A 166 21.35 -8.99 6.55
C PRO A 166 21.26 -7.96 5.42
N PRO A 167 22.37 -7.63 4.71
CA PRO A 167 22.39 -6.51 3.76
C PRO A 167 21.30 -6.54 2.69
N HIS A 168 20.82 -7.73 2.34
CA HIS A 168 19.75 -7.90 1.37
C HIS A 168 18.35 -7.53 1.90
N ALA A 169 18.11 -7.56 3.21
CA ALA A 169 16.84 -7.13 3.81
C ALA A 169 16.60 -5.62 3.62
N ALA A 170 17.67 -4.82 3.55
CA ALA A 170 17.60 -3.39 3.25
C ALA A 170 17.04 -3.10 1.83
N LEU A 171 17.05 -4.09 0.94
CA LEU A 171 16.45 -3.97 -0.40
C LEU A 171 14.92 -4.02 -0.37
N ALA A 172 14.28 -4.56 0.66
CA ALA A 172 12.83 -4.70 0.73
C ALA A 172 12.08 -3.35 0.57
N PRO A 173 12.39 -2.28 1.35
CA PRO A 173 11.76 -0.98 1.14
C PRO A 173 12.08 -0.36 -0.22
N HIS A 174 13.27 -0.58 -0.76
CA HIS A 174 13.67 -0.08 -2.08
C HIS A 174 12.92 -0.79 -3.22
N ALA A 175 12.72 -2.11 -3.10
CA ALA A 175 11.93 -2.89 -4.04
C ALA A 175 10.46 -2.44 -4.05
N LEU A 176 9.90 -2.13 -2.88
CA LEU A 176 8.57 -1.52 -2.78
C LEU A 176 8.54 -0.14 -3.43
N GLY A 177 9.49 0.73 -3.13
CA GLY A 177 9.57 2.07 -3.74
C GLY A 177 9.68 2.01 -5.27
N LEU A 178 10.47 1.07 -5.80
CA LEU A 178 10.58 0.83 -7.23
C LEU A 178 9.22 0.44 -7.83
N MET A 179 8.50 -0.52 -7.23
CA MET A 179 7.19 -0.95 -7.71
C MET A 179 6.16 0.18 -7.68
N LEU A 180 6.10 0.95 -6.59
CA LEU A 180 5.18 2.09 -6.49
C LEU A 180 5.52 3.20 -7.50
N THR A 181 6.80 3.39 -7.82
CA THR A 181 7.21 4.29 -8.91
C THR A 181 6.68 3.81 -10.27
N GLN A 182 6.70 2.49 -10.52
CA GLN A 182 6.11 1.93 -11.75
C GLN A 182 4.59 2.10 -11.81
N VAL A 183 3.91 2.00 -10.67
CA VAL A 183 2.47 2.29 -10.58
C VAL A 183 2.19 3.75 -10.95
N ALA A 184 2.93 4.69 -10.33
CA ALA A 184 2.77 6.11 -10.61
C ALA A 184 3.02 6.45 -12.09
N LEU A 185 4.08 5.86 -12.68
CA LEU A 185 4.38 6.02 -14.10
C LEU A 185 3.26 5.43 -14.98
N GLY A 186 2.75 4.24 -14.65
CA GLY A 186 1.63 3.62 -15.37
C GLY A 186 0.39 4.51 -15.34
N VAL A 187 -0.02 5.01 -14.17
CA VAL A 187 -1.16 5.93 -14.03
C VAL A 187 -0.98 7.18 -14.89
N ALA A 188 0.22 7.77 -14.92
CA ALA A 188 0.53 8.93 -15.76
C ALA A 188 0.42 8.61 -17.26
N GLU A 189 0.99 7.48 -17.71
CA GLU A 189 0.89 7.01 -19.10
C GLU A 189 -0.55 6.71 -19.50
N GLY A 190 -1.33 6.08 -18.63
CA GLY A 190 -2.74 5.78 -18.83
C GLY A 190 -3.57 7.05 -19.06
N ARG A 191 -3.29 8.12 -18.29
CA ARG A 191 -3.94 9.42 -18.47
C ARG A 191 -3.63 10.03 -19.85
N TRP A 192 -2.40 9.94 -20.34
CA TRP A 192 -2.03 10.50 -21.65
C TRP A 192 -2.52 9.68 -22.84
N ARG A 193 -2.61 8.35 -22.70
CA ARG A 193 -3.08 7.46 -23.76
C ARG A 193 -4.58 7.51 -23.97
N ARG A 194 -5.35 7.93 -22.96
CA ARG A 194 -6.78 8.17 -23.13
C ARG A 194 -6.95 9.35 -24.09
N PRO A 195 -7.46 9.15 -25.32
CA PRO A 195 -7.79 10.25 -26.20
C PRO A 195 -8.72 11.19 -25.44
N GLY A 196 -8.42 12.50 -25.47
CA GLY A 196 -9.00 13.48 -24.57
C GLY A 196 -10.51 13.29 -24.42
N THR A 197 -10.93 12.79 -23.26
CA THR A 197 -12.24 13.14 -22.72
C THR A 197 -12.16 14.63 -22.47
N SER A 198 -12.60 15.34 -23.51
CA SER A 198 -12.64 16.77 -23.75
C SER A 198 -12.20 17.67 -22.60
N ALA A 199 -11.30 18.59 -22.91
CA ALA A 199 -11.54 19.96 -22.48
C ALA A 199 -12.98 20.30 -22.93
N VAL A 200 -13.95 20.15 -22.03
CA VAL A 200 -15.27 20.75 -22.23
C VAL A 200 -14.99 22.24 -22.09
N PRO A 201 -15.08 23.05 -23.16
CA PRO A 201 -15.21 24.47 -22.95
C PRO A 201 -16.61 24.63 -22.36
N HIS A 202 -16.72 24.73 -21.03
CA HIS A 202 -17.89 25.39 -20.45
C HIS A 202 -17.75 26.88 -20.76
N ALA A 203 -17.93 27.23 -22.03
CA ALA A 203 -18.43 28.53 -22.42
C ALA A 203 -19.96 28.40 -22.36
N PRO A 204 -20.66 29.13 -21.47
CA PRO A 204 -22.12 29.17 -21.54
C PRO A 204 -22.53 29.73 -22.91
N PRO A 205 -23.61 29.21 -23.53
CA PRO A 205 -24.08 29.71 -24.82
C PRO A 205 -24.71 31.08 -24.60
N GLY A 206 -23.93 32.14 -24.76
CA GLY A 206 -24.47 33.49 -24.64
C GLY A 206 -23.46 34.55 -24.25
N CYS A 207 -22.38 34.71 -25.01
CA CYS A 207 -21.71 36.01 -25.08
C CYS A 207 -20.97 36.14 -26.41
N ARG A 208 -21.73 36.35 -27.49
CA ARG A 208 -21.20 37.08 -28.64
C ARG A 208 -21.43 38.56 -28.34
N THR A 209 -20.46 39.21 -27.73
CA THR A 209 -20.32 40.66 -27.83
C THR A 209 -18.92 40.96 -28.31
N THR A 210 -18.90 41.37 -29.57
CA THR A 210 -17.77 41.92 -30.29
C THR A 210 -17.41 43.26 -29.66
N THR A 211 -16.42 43.29 -28.77
CA THR A 211 -15.67 44.53 -28.48
C THR A 211 -14.33 44.20 -27.84
N PRO A 212 -13.20 44.77 -28.33
CA PRO A 212 -11.93 44.63 -27.66
C PRO A 212 -11.89 45.63 -26.51
N ILE A 213 -11.88 45.16 -25.26
CA ILE A 213 -11.59 46.01 -24.10
C ILE A 213 -10.36 45.45 -23.40
N SER A 214 -9.29 46.23 -23.50
CA SER A 214 -8.02 46.13 -22.81
C SER A 214 -8.21 45.93 -21.30
N CYS A 215 -7.57 44.91 -20.75
CA CYS A 215 -7.38 44.78 -19.31
C CYS A 215 -6.28 45.74 -18.84
N TRP A 216 -6.61 46.65 -17.93
CA TRP A 216 -5.72 47.05 -16.82
C TRP A 216 -6.56 47.25 -15.55
N PRO A 217 -6.04 46.88 -14.35
CA PRO A 217 -6.84 46.83 -13.13
C PRO A 217 -6.52 47.99 -12.18
N THR A 218 -7.53 48.62 -11.60
CA THR A 218 -7.37 49.38 -10.34
C THR A 218 -8.67 49.41 -9.53
N GLY A 219 -8.65 48.67 -8.41
CA GLY A 219 -9.22 49.04 -7.11
C GLY A 219 -10.70 49.44 -6.99
N SER A 220 -11.50 48.62 -6.30
CA SER A 220 -11.81 48.84 -4.88
C SER A 220 -12.95 47.92 -4.41
N TRP A 221 -12.82 47.45 -3.17
CA TRP A 221 -13.71 46.54 -2.47
C TRP A 221 -14.97 47.25 -1.94
N ARG A 222 -16.17 46.72 -2.25
CA ARG A 222 -17.36 46.77 -1.36
C ARG A 222 -18.24 45.53 -1.56
N SER A 223 -18.57 44.85 -0.46
CA SER A 223 -19.58 43.79 -0.31
C SER A 223 -20.86 44.37 0.35
N PRO A 224 -21.96 43.62 0.58
CA PRO A 224 -22.54 42.48 -0.13
C PRO A 224 -24.01 42.73 -0.60
N CYS A 225 -24.49 41.88 -1.51
CA CYS A 225 -25.86 41.89 -2.01
C CYS A 225 -26.92 41.59 -0.92
N THR A 226 -28.00 42.35 -0.92
CA THR A 226 -29.26 42.04 -0.22
C THR A 226 -30.26 41.46 -1.23
N PRO A 227 -31.03 40.40 -0.92
CA PRO A 227 -32.04 39.88 -1.85
C PRO A 227 -33.35 40.67 -1.78
N PRO A 228 -34.10 40.83 -2.89
CA PRO A 228 -35.42 41.46 -2.85
C PRO A 228 -36.48 40.48 -2.31
N ARG A 229 -37.41 41.03 -1.53
CA ARG A 229 -38.63 40.35 -1.05
C ARG A 229 -39.78 40.58 -2.03
N ARG A 230 -40.51 39.47 -2.24
CA ARG A 230 -41.84 39.27 -2.83
C ARG A 230 -41.99 39.47 -4.33
#